data_AF-A0A8X7P7N9-F1
#
_entry.id   AF-A0A8X7P7N9-F1
#
_cell.length_a   1.000
_cell.length_b   1.000
_cell.length_c   1.000
_cell.angle_alpha   90.00
_cell.angle_beta   90.00
_cell.angle_gamma   90.00
#
_symmetry.space_group_name_H-M   'P 1'
#
loop_
_entity.id
_entity.type
_entity.pdbx_description
1 polymer ?
#
loop_
_entity_poly.entity_id
_entity_poly.type
_entity_poly.pdbx_seq_one_letter_code
_entity_poly.pdbx_strand_id
1 'polypeptide(L)' 'MVASKRLVVSCFLLVLLLVEANAQGLKVGFYSKTCPHAEDIVRKVVFAAMKKAPTLGAPLLRMFFHDCFVRVSDS' A
#
# COMPACT_ATOMS: atom_id res chain seq x y z
N MET A 1 0.14 -29.89 22.58
CA MET A 1 0.84 -28.68 22.09
C MET A 1 0.66 -28.40 20.59
N VAL A 2 0.59 -29.39 19.69
CA VAL A 2 0.39 -29.16 18.24
C VAL A 2 -1.03 -28.66 17.89
N ALA A 3 -2.06 -29.17 18.56
CA ALA A 3 -3.45 -28.75 18.36
C ALA A 3 -3.68 -27.27 18.73
N SER A 4 -3.09 -26.79 19.83
CA SER A 4 -3.15 -25.39 20.26
C SER A 4 -2.47 -24.46 19.26
N LYS A 5 -1.33 -24.87 18.67
CA LYS A 5 -0.67 -24.09 17.60
C LYS A 5 -1.52 -24.02 16.33
N ARG A 6 -2.15 -25.14 15.93
CA ARG A 6 -3.07 -25.18 14.78
C ARG A 6 -4.31 -24.31 15.00
N LEU A 7 -4.83 -24.29 16.23
CA LEU A 7 -5.95 -23.44 16.62
C LEU A 7 -5.58 -21.96 16.55
N VAL A 8 -4.41 -21.58 17.07
CA VAL A 8 -3.91 -20.19 16.99
C VAL A 8 -3.72 -19.74 15.54
N VAL A 9 -3.14 -20.58 14.69
CA VAL A 9 -2.98 -20.27 13.25
C VAL A 9 -4.34 -20.13 12.56
N SER A 10 -5.28 -21.04 12.85
CA SER A 10 -6.64 -20.98 12.32
C SER A 10 -7.36 -19.68 12.73
N CYS A 11 -7.30 -19.32 14.02
CA CYS A 11 -7.85 -18.06 14.52
C CYS A 11 -7.21 -16.83 13.88
N PHE A 12 -5.88 -16.83 13.71
CA PHE A 12 -5.17 -15.73 13.07
C PHE A 12 -5.59 -15.55 11.60
N LEU A 13 -5.71 -16.65 10.85
CA LEU A 13 -6.22 -16.62 9.48
C LEU A 13 -7.67 -16.14 9.41
N LEU A 14 -8.52 -16.57 10.35
CA LEU A 14 -9.89 -16.08 10.48
C LEU A 14 -9.95 -14.57 10.73
N VAL A 15 -9.11 -14.06 11.64
CA VAL A 15 -9.03 -12.61 11.92
C VAL A 15 -8.57 -11.82 10.69
N LEU A 16 -7.62 -12.33 9.91
CA LEU A 16 -7.18 -11.68 8.67
C LEU A 16 -8.29 -11.61 7.61
N LEU A 17 -9.13 -12.64 7.52
CA LEU A 17 -10.26 -12.67 6.59
C LEU A 17 -11.41 -11.73 6.99
N LEU A 18 -11.50 -11.38 8.27
CA LEU A 18 -12.54 -10.48 8.81
C LEU A 18 -12.11 -9.01 8.87
N VAL A 19 -10.85 -8.70 8.54
CA VAL A 19 -10.35 -7.33 8.45
C VAL A 19 -10.80 -6.72 7.13
N GLU A 20 -11.80 -5.84 7.21
CA GLU A 20 -12.19 -4.98 6.09
C GLU A 20 -11.43 -3.66 6.17
N ALA A 21 -10.64 -3.36 5.14
CA ALA A 21 -10.01 -2.05 5.02
C ALA A 21 -11.06 -1.05 4.51
N ASN A 22 -11.33 0.02 5.27
CA ASN A 22 -12.24 1.07 4.82
C ASN A 22 -11.56 1.96 3.76
N ALA A 23 -11.59 1.51 2.50
CA ALA A 23 -11.02 2.20 1.33
C ALA A 23 -12.12 2.58 0.32
N GLN A 24 -13.22 3.14 0.84
CA GLN A 24 -14.40 3.48 0.05
C GLN A 24 -14.03 4.40 -1.14
N GLY A 25 -14.39 4.00 -2.36
CA GLY A 25 -14.09 4.77 -3.57
C GLY A 25 -12.74 4.49 -4.23
N LEU A 26 -11.85 3.71 -3.62
CA LEU A 26 -10.60 3.27 -4.27
C LEU A 26 -10.85 2.04 -5.14
N LYS A 27 -10.19 1.99 -6.29
CA LYS A 27 -10.25 0.87 -7.23
C LYS A 27 -8.93 0.74 -7.99
N VAL A 28 -8.45 -0.50 -8.18
CA VAL A 28 -7.34 -0.78 -9.10
C VAL A 28 -7.71 -0.35 -10.51
N GLY A 29 -6.82 0.42 -11.16
CA GLY A 29 -7.09 0.99 -12.48
C GLY A 29 -8.13 2.11 -12.46
N PHE A 30 -8.25 2.87 -11.37
CA PHE A 30 -9.12 4.06 -11.27
C PHE A 30 -8.92 5.01 -12.47
N TYR A 31 -7.66 5.23 -12.86
CA TYR A 31 -7.29 6.11 -13.98
C TYR A 31 -7.35 5.46 -15.36
N SER A 32 -7.79 4.20 -15.49
CA SER A 32 -7.78 3.46 -16.76
C SER A 32 -8.48 4.19 -17.92
N LYS A 33 -9.50 5.00 -17.65
CA LYS A 33 -10.25 5.74 -18.67
C LYS A 33 -9.73 7.17 -18.90
N THR A 34 -9.24 7.83 -17.86
CA THR A 34 -8.87 9.25 -17.91
C THR A 34 -7.38 9.47 -18.16
N CYS A 35 -6.54 8.59 -17.61
CA CYS A 35 -5.08 8.60 -17.79
C CYS A 35 -4.55 7.16 -17.70
N PRO A 36 -4.68 6.35 -18.78
CA PRO A 36 -4.37 4.93 -18.76
C PRO A 36 -2.89 4.62 -18.45
N HIS A 37 -1.99 5.58 -18.68
CA HIS A 37 -0.56 5.43 -18.43
C HIS A 37 -0.09 6.01 -17.10
N ALA A 38 -1.00 6.48 -16.23
CA ALA A 38 -0.63 7.12 -14.97
C ALA A 38 0.32 6.25 -14.12
N GLU A 39 -0.07 4.99 -13.87
CA GLU A 39 0.72 4.05 -13.05
C GLU A 39 2.10 3.77 -13.67
N ASP A 40 2.17 3.63 -14.99
CA ASP A 40 3.42 3.38 -15.71
C ASP A 40 4.36 4.59 -15.71
N ILE A 41 3.81 5.79 -15.87
CA ILE A 41 4.59 7.04 -15.81
C ILE A 41 5.19 7.19 -14.43
N VAL A 42 4.38 7.07 -13.37
CA VAL A 42 4.86 7.15 -11.97
C VAL A 42 5.94 6.11 -11.72
N ARG A 43 5.72 4.84 -12.11
CA ARG A 43 6.71 3.77 -11.98
C ARG A 43 8.03 4.15 -12.66
N LYS A 44 8.00 4.56 -13.93
CA LYS A 44 9.22 4.90 -14.70
C LYS A 44 10.01 6.03 -14.03
N VAL A 45 9.33 7.09 -13.61
CA VAL A 45 9.98 8.26 -13.00
C VAL A 45 10.58 7.90 -11.64
N VAL A 46 9.83 7.21 -10.77
CA VAL A 46 10.32 6.81 -9.44
C VAL A 46 11.51 5.87 -9.58
N PHE A 47 11.45 4.86 -10.46
CA PHE A 47 12.57 3.94 -10.69
C PHE A 47 13.80 4.67 -11.26
N ALA A 48 13.63 5.61 -12.19
CA ALA A 48 14.75 6.39 -12.71
C ALA A 48 15.40 7.26 -11.63
N ALA A 49 14.61 7.86 -10.75
CA ALA A 49 15.11 8.62 -9.61
C ALA A 49 15.86 7.73 -8.61
N MET A 50 15.31 6.56 -8.27
CA MET A 50 15.98 5.60 -7.40
C MET A 50 17.27 5.03 -8.02
N LYS A 51 17.34 4.85 -9.34
CA LYS A 51 18.57 4.43 -10.01
C LYS A 51 19.70 5.46 -9.82
N LYS A 52 19.36 6.75 -9.78
CA LYS A 52 20.32 7.84 -9.51
C LYS A 52 20.63 7.98 -8.02
N ALA A 53 19.64 7.78 -7.15
CA ALA A 53 19.76 7.86 -5.70
C ALA A 53 19.09 6.64 -5.05
N PRO A 54 19.82 5.52 -4.85
CA PRO A 54 19.25 4.28 -4.31
C PRO A 54 18.64 4.44 -2.92
N THR A 55 19.12 5.41 -2.15
CA THR A 55 18.61 5.75 -0.81
C THR A 55 17.22 6.38 -0.82
N LEU A 56 16.66 6.73 -1.98
CA LEU A 56 15.37 7.45 -2.11
C LEU A 56 14.14 6.55 -1.86
N GLY A 57 14.26 5.23 -2.00
CA GLY A 57 13.10 4.32 -1.81
C GLY A 57 12.50 4.39 -0.40
N ALA A 58 13.36 4.31 0.63
CA ALA A 58 12.94 4.38 2.03
C ALA A 58 12.26 5.73 2.41
N PRO A 59 12.82 6.90 2.08
CA PRO A 59 12.18 8.18 2.40
C PRO A 59 10.89 8.44 1.60
N LEU A 60 10.75 7.94 0.36
CA LEU A 60 9.47 8.00 -0.37
C LEU A 60 8.37 7.21 0.36
N LEU A 61 8.69 6.01 0.84
CA LEU A 61 7.75 5.22 1.64
C LEU A 61 7.44 5.90 2.97
N ARG A 62 8.46 6.48 3.62
CA ARG A 62 8.29 7.26 4.86
C ARG A 62 7.36 8.45 4.65
N MET A 63 7.51 9.19 3.55
CA MET A 63 6.65 10.31 3.19
C MET A 63 5.19 9.87 3.05
N PHE A 64 4.94 8.81 2.27
CA PHE A 64 3.59 8.23 2.12
C PHE A 64 2.96 7.85 3.48
N PHE A 65 3.72 7.18 4.34
CA PHE A 65 3.26 6.87 5.70
C PHE A 65 2.97 8.12 6.54
N HIS A 66 3.84 9.15 6.46
CA HIS A 66 3.65 10.39 7.18
C HIS A 66 2.38 11.12 6.75
N ASP A 67 2.09 11.20 5.44
CA ASP A 67 0.89 11.85 4.93
C ASP A 67 -0.40 11.11 5.34
N CYS A 68 -0.37 9.77 5.39
CA CYS A 68 -1.53 8.99 5.80
C CYS A 68 -1.75 8.95 7.32
N PHE A 69 -0.69 8.93 8.13
CA PHE A 69 -0.80 8.78 9.58
C PHE A 69 -0.84 10.11 10.33
N VAL A 70 -0.14 11.13 9.84
CA VAL A 70 -0.22 12.50 10.37
C VAL A 70 -1.31 13.21 9.59
N ARG A 71 -2.55 13.20 10.11
CA ARG A 71 -3.70 13.81 9.45
C ARG A 71 -3.43 15.27 9.06
N VAL A 72 -3.12 15.50 7.78
CA VAL A 72 -3.57 16.71 7.10
C VAL A 72 -4.95 16.34 6.58
N SER A 73 -6.01 16.81 7.25
CA SER A 73 -7.38 16.64 6.78
C SER A 73 -7.44 17.11 5.32
N ASP A 74 -7.74 16.18 4.42
CA ASP A 74 -8.14 16.32 3.02
C ASP A 74 -7.39 17.37 2.17
N SER A 75 -6.58 16.90 1.24
CA SER A 75 -6.27 17.61 -0.02
C SER A 75 -6.90 16.88 -1.19
#